data_AF-A0A415I424-F1
#
_entry.id   AF-A0A415I424-F1
#
_cell.length_a   1.000
_cell.length_b   1.000
_cell.length_c   1.000
_cell.angle_alpha   90.00
_cell.angle_beta   90.00
_cell.angle_gamma   90.00
#
_symmetry.space_group_name_H-M   'P 1'
#
loop_
_entity.id
_entity.type
_entity.pdbx_description
1 polymer ?
#
loop_
_entity_poly.entity_id
_entity_poly.type
_entity_poly.pdbx_seq_one_letter_code
_entity_poly.pdbx_strand_id
1 'polypeptide(L)' 'MKDNFVRPPILYKDKLECCGCTACYSICPKAAIIMKMDEEGFYYPIIIDNKCVACLKCINICPLKNKST' A
#
# COMPACT_ATOMS: atom_id res chain seq x y z
N MET A 1 -21.36 15.56 11.61
CA MET A 1 -20.48 14.60 12.32
C MET A 1 -19.22 14.46 11.47
N LYS A 2 -18.03 14.55 12.08
CA LYS A 2 -16.77 14.99 11.47
C LYS A 2 -16.42 14.26 10.16
N ASP A 3 -16.45 15.00 9.05
CA ASP A 3 -15.83 14.62 7.77
C ASP A 3 -14.31 14.58 7.94
N ASN A 4 -13.81 13.47 8.50
CA ASN A 4 -12.39 13.22 8.60
C ASN A 4 -11.95 12.61 7.28
N PHE A 5 -11.61 13.47 6.31
CA PHE A 5 -11.11 13.06 5.00
C PHE A 5 -9.78 12.33 5.17
N VAL A 6 -9.83 11.00 5.31
CA VAL A 6 -8.64 10.17 5.34
C VAL A 6 -8.04 10.20 3.95
N ARG A 7 -6.77 10.64 3.83
CA ARG A 7 -6.02 10.59 2.58
C ARG A 7 -5.10 9.37 2.63
N PRO A 8 -5.39 8.31 1.86
CA PRO A 8 -4.50 7.15 1.80
C PRO A 8 -3.10 7.53 1.29
N PRO A 9 -2.05 6.84 1.77
CA PRO A 9 -0.71 7.05 1.26
C PRO A 9 -0.54 6.48 -0.15
N ILE A 10 0.36 7.05 -0.93
CA ILE A 10 0.76 6.50 -2.23
C ILE A 10 1.74 5.35 -2.01
N LEU A 11 1.39 4.13 -2.42
CA LEU A 11 2.25 2.95 -2.25
C LEU A 11 3.38 2.90 -3.29
N TYR A 12 3.13 3.36 -4.51
CA TYR A 12 4.13 3.53 -5.57
C TYR A 12 3.57 4.51 -6.62
N LYS A 13 4.45 5.22 -7.33
CA LYS A 13 4.07 6.06 -8.48
C LYS A 13 4.43 5.40 -9.81
N ASP A 14 5.56 4.69 -9.81
CA ASP A 14 6.09 3.95 -10.96
C ASP A 14 6.21 2.46 -10.60
N LYS A 15 6.01 1.58 -11.59
CA LYS A 15 6.13 0.11 -11.38
C LYS A 15 7.50 -0.27 -10.80
N LEU A 16 8.57 0.47 -11.12
CA LEU A 16 9.92 0.25 -10.61
C LEU A 16 10.07 0.53 -9.10
N GLU A 17 9.13 1.24 -8.48
CA GLU A 17 9.12 1.51 -7.03
C GLU A 17 8.45 0.39 -6.21
N CYS A 18 7.94 -0.67 -6.86
CA CYS A 18 7.26 -1.77 -6.20
C CYS A 18 7.74 -3.13 -6.72
N CYS A 19 8.29 -3.96 -5.83
CA CYS A 19 8.72 -5.32 -6.16
C CYS A 19 7.63 -6.39 -5.98
N GLY A 20 6.38 -6.01 -5.68
CA GLY A 20 5.29 -6.96 -5.51
C GLY A 20 5.39 -7.88 -4.27
N CYS A 21 6.29 -7.62 -3.32
CA CYS A 21 6.57 -8.52 -2.17
C CYS A 21 5.42 -8.75 -1.17
N THR A 22 4.26 -8.08 -1.34
CA THR A 22 3.06 -8.20 -0.47
C THR A 22 3.20 -7.71 0.98
N ALA A 23 4.36 -7.20 1.43
CA ALA A 23 4.56 -6.74 2.81
C ALA A 23 3.53 -5.66 3.24
N CYS A 24 3.21 -4.72 2.35
CA CYS A 24 2.21 -3.69 2.60
C CYS A 24 0.79 -4.26 2.75
N TYR A 25 0.44 -5.29 1.97
CA TYR A 25 -0.81 -6.03 2.08
C TYR A 25 -0.90 -6.72 3.44
N SER A 26 0.11 -7.51 3.79
CA SER A 26 0.14 -8.32 5.01
C SER A 26 0.11 -7.49 6.30
N ILE A 27 0.77 -6.32 6.33
CA ILE A 27 0.83 -5.49 7.55
C ILE A 27 -0.44 -4.65 7.78
N CYS A 28 -1.34 -4.56 6.80
CA CYS A 28 -2.45 -3.62 6.85
C CYS A 28 -3.54 -4.07 7.84
N PRO A 29 -3.73 -3.38 8.98
CA PRO A 29 -4.64 -3.86 10.03
C PRO A 29 -6.13 -3.74 9.67
N LYS A 30 -6.45 -3.08 8.55
CA LYS A 30 -7.82 -2.88 8.06
C LYS A 30 -8.12 -3.69 6.80
N ALA A 31 -7.18 -4.53 6.35
CA ALA A 31 -7.29 -5.21 5.06
C ALA A 31 -7.69 -4.25 3.92
N ALA A 32 -7.11 -3.04 3.97
CA ALA A 32 -7.41 -1.94 3.06
C ALA A 32 -6.53 -1.97 1.80
N ILE A 33 -5.76 -3.05 1.59
CA ILE A 33 -4.90 -3.23 0.42
C ILE A 33 -5.30 -4.55 -0.22
N ILE A 34 -5.40 -4.57 -1.55
CA ILE A 34 -5.49 -5.78 -2.37
C ILE A 34 -4.30 -5.84 -3.32
N MET A 35 -3.94 -7.03 -3.77
CA MET A 35 -2.94 -7.22 -4.82
C MET A 35 -3.68 -7.46 -6.14
N LYS A 36 -3.45 -6.62 -7.14
CA LYS A 36 -4.03 -6.77 -8.48
C LYS A 36 -2.92 -7.07 -9.48
N MET A 37 -3.16 -8.07 -10.32
CA MET A 37 -2.28 -8.40 -11.43
C MET A 37 -2.47 -7.39 -12.56
N ASP A 38 -1.37 -6.96 -13.18
CA ASP A 38 -1.41 -6.21 -14.43
C ASP A 38 -1.42 -7.13 -15.67
N GLU A 39 -1.32 -6.57 -16.86
CA GLU A 39 -1.36 -7.31 -18.13
C GLU A 39 -0.12 -8.17 -18.37
N GLU A 40 0.97 -7.89 -17.67
CA GLU A 40 2.25 -8.61 -17.78
C GLU A 40 2.35 -9.77 -16.77
N GLY A 41 1.37 -9.89 -15.87
CA GLY A 41 1.33 -10.93 -14.85
C GLY A 41 1.93 -10.53 -13.50
N PHE A 42 2.33 -9.26 -13.31
CA PHE A 42 2.92 -8.77 -12.08
C PHE A 42 1.86 -8.23 -11.12
N TYR A 43 2.03 -8.49 -9.82
CA TYR A 43 1.09 -8.03 -8.78
C TYR A 43 1.51 -6.70 -8.15
N TYR A 44 0.57 -5.76 -8.11
CA TYR A 44 0.75 -4.45 -7.48
C TYR A 44 -0.33 -4.14 -6.45
N PRO A 45 0.01 -3.41 -5.36
CA PRO A 45 -0.93 -3.13 -4.30
C PRO A 45 -1.86 -1.96 -4.65
N ILE A 46 -3.17 -2.14 -4.44
CA ILE A 46 -4.20 -1.11 -4.60
C ILE A 46 -4.82 -0.85 -3.23
N ILE A 47 -4.94 0.42 -2.83
CA ILE A 47 -5.65 0.79 -1.60
C ILE A 47 -7.15 0.87 -1.86
N ILE A 48 -7.93 0.31 -0.93
CA ILE A 48 -9.36 0.51 -0.81
C ILE A 48 -9.59 1.71 0.13
N ASP A 49 -9.84 2.88 -0.46
CA ASP A 49 -9.85 4.17 0.24
C ASP A 49 -10.78 4.20 1.46
N ASN A 50 -11.99 3.65 1.35
CA ASN A 50 -12.97 3.65 2.45
C ASN A 50 -12.61 2.73 3.63
N LYS A 51 -11.63 1.84 3.47
CA LYS A 51 -11.10 0.98 4.56
C LYS A 51 -9.82 1.55 5.16
N CYS A 52 -9.10 2.38 4.41
CA CYS A 52 -7.84 2.92 4.85
C CYS A 52 -8.07 3.92 5.99
N VAL A 53 -7.25 3.81 7.05
CA VAL A 53 -7.24 4.75 8.18
C VAL A 53 -5.96 5.58 8.22
N ALA A 54 -5.20 5.61 7.12
CA ALA A 54 -3.92 6.30 6.97
C ALA A 54 -2.90 6.06 8.10
N CYS A 55 -2.84 4.83 8.65
CA CYS A 55 -1.91 4.50 9.73
C CYS A 55 -0.42 4.35 9.32
N LEU A 56 -0.11 4.48 8.02
CA LEU A 56 1.23 4.43 7.43
C LEU A 56 2.06 3.15 7.63
N LYS A 57 1.51 2.10 8.25
CA LYS A 57 2.22 0.79 8.41
C LYS A 57 2.71 0.20 7.10
N CYS A 58 1.92 0.34 6.03
CA CYS A 58 2.28 -0.11 4.68
C CYS A 58 3.52 0.60 4.10
N ILE A 59 3.75 1.87 4.46
CA ILE A 59 4.93 2.63 4.06
C ILE A 59 6.12 2.19 4.90
N ASN A 60 5.95 2.09 6.22
CA ASN A 60 7.04 1.79 7.15
C ASN A 60 7.61 0.38 6.96
N ILE A 61 6.79 -0.59 6.58
CA ILE A 61 7.23 -1.98 6.32
C ILE A 61 7.91 -2.13 4.95
N CYS A 62 7.74 -1.17 4.04
CA CYS A 62 8.18 -1.34 2.65
C CYS A 62 9.72 -1.25 2.58
N PRO A 63 10.43 -2.31 2.19
CA PRO A 63 11.90 -2.30 2.16
C PRO A 63 12.47 -1.33 1.12
N LEU A 64 11.69 -0.99 0.09
CA LEU A 64 12.09 -0.01 -0.93
C LEU A 64 11.93 1.45 -0.47
N LYS A 65 11.10 1.70 0.56
CA LYS A 65 10.87 3.04 1.13
C LYS A 65 11.62 3.25 2.43
N ASN A 66 11.88 2.19 3.18
CA ASN A 66 12.60 2.23 4.44
C ASN A 66 13.90 1.43 4.30
N LYS A 67 14.98 2.12 3.93
CA LYS A 67 16.33 1.55 3.88
C LYS A 67 16.86 1.41 5.30
N SER A 68 16.51 0.31 5.97
CA SER A 68 17.21 -0.15 7.17
C SER A 68 18.40 -1.02 6.74
N THR A 69 19.34 -0.45 5.99
CA THR A 69 20.70 -0.96 5.77
C THR A 69 21.59 0.18 5.31
#